data_AF-A0A821QS01-F1
#
_entry.id   AF-A0A821QS01-F1
#
_cell.length_a   1.000
_cell.length_b   1.000
_cell.length_c   1.000
_cell.angle_alpha   90.00
_cell.angle_beta   90.00
_cell.angle_gamma   90.00
#
_symmetry.space_group_name_H-M   'P 1'
#
loop_
_entity.id
_entity.type
_entity.pdbx_description
1 polymer ?
#
loop_
_entity_poly.entity_id
_entity_poly.type
_entity_poly.pdbx_seq_one_letter_code
_entity_poly.pdbx_strand_id
1 'polypeptide(L)'
;LSPLTERDISKYRSINTAELVQTVKDILSRYSISQRHFGERILGLSQGSVSDILARPKPWDLLTQKGREPFIRMRAFLDDGSALKQLVQSVS
;
A
#
# COMPACT_ATOMS: atom_id res chain seq x y z
N LEU A 1 -3.11 -2.52 13.28
CA LEU A 1 -2.12 -1.78 12.46
C LEU A 1 -1.71 -0.54 13.21
N SER A 2 -0.41 -0.25 13.30
CA SER A 2 0.07 0.96 13.97
C SER A 2 -0.38 2.22 13.21
N PRO A 3 -0.79 3.29 13.90
CA PRO A 3 -1.07 4.58 13.28
C PRO A 3 0.15 5.10 12.52
N LEU A 4 -0.07 5.80 11.39
CA LEU A 4 1.00 6.52 10.72
C LEU A 4 1.39 7.72 11.58
N THR A 5 2.70 7.93 11.75
CA THR A 5 3.21 9.10 12.46
C THR A 5 3.27 10.30 11.52
N GLU A 6 3.35 11.51 12.07
CA GLU A 6 3.56 12.73 11.29
C GLU A 6 4.88 12.71 10.50
N ARG A 7 5.89 11.98 11.01
CA ARG A 7 7.15 11.72 10.28
C ARG A 7 6.91 10.89 9.03
N ASP A 8 6.06 9.86 9.10
CA ASP A 8 5.73 9.01 7.94
C ASP A 8 4.98 9.81 6.87
N ILE A 9 4.04 10.67 7.30
CA ILE A 9 3.27 11.53 6.40
C ILE A 9 4.17 12.58 5.74
N SER A 10 5.07 13.21 6.50
CA SER A 10 5.96 14.25 5.98
C SER A 10 7.11 13.72 5.12
N LYS A 11 7.48 12.43 5.27
CA LYS A 11 8.47 11.75 4.43
C LYS A 11 8.00 11.66 2.97
N TYR A 12 6.72 11.42 2.74
CA TYR A 12 6.16 11.25 1.40
C TYR A 12 5.28 12.45 1.01
N ARG A 13 5.91 13.51 0.50
CA ARG A 13 5.22 14.76 0.14
C ARG A 13 4.48 14.68 -1.19
N SER A 14 4.94 13.83 -2.10
CA SER A 14 4.32 13.54 -3.39
C SER A 14 4.58 12.09 -3.76
N ILE A 15 3.56 11.41 -4.28
CA ILE A 15 3.64 10.02 -4.74
C ILE A 15 2.93 9.92 -6.08
N ASN A 16 3.58 9.32 -7.08
CA ASN A 16 2.89 8.87 -8.28
C ASN A 16 2.04 7.63 -7.95
N THR A 17 0.76 7.84 -7.69
CA THR A 17 -0.14 6.78 -7.19
C THR A 17 -0.35 5.66 -8.21
N ALA A 18 -0.35 5.97 -9.50
CA ALA A 18 -0.49 4.98 -10.57
C ALA A 18 0.71 4.04 -10.64
N GLU A 19 1.93 4.59 -10.65
CA GLU A 19 3.18 3.83 -10.69
C GLU A 19 3.38 3.00 -9.42
N LEU A 20 3.07 3.59 -8.26
CA LEU A 20 3.12 2.90 -6.97
C LEU A 20 2.19 1.68 -6.97
N VAL A 21 0.94 1.85 -7.39
CA VAL A 21 -0.03 0.76 -7.45
C VAL A 21 0.40 -0.33 -8.44
N GLN A 22 0.98 0.04 -9.58
CA GLN A 22 1.49 -0.93 -10.54
C GLN A 22 2.63 -1.77 -9.93
N THR A 23 3.60 -1.10 -9.29
CA THR A 23 4.71 -1.78 -8.60
C THR A 23 4.20 -2.75 -7.53
N VAL A 24 3.21 -2.33 -6.73
CA VAL A 24 2.57 -3.20 -5.74
C VAL A 24 1.92 -4.40 -6.41
N LYS A 25 1.13 -4.22 -7.47
CA LYS A 25 0.50 -5.33 -8.20
C LYS A 25 1.51 -6.34 -8.73
N ASP A 26 2.63 -5.86 -9.28
CA ASP A 26 3.67 -6.72 -9.83
C ASP A 26 4.31 -7.58 -8.74
N ILE A 27 4.56 -7.01 -7.56
CA ILE A 27 5.03 -7.76 -6.38
C ILE A 27 3.99 -8.78 -5.94
N LEU A 28 2.72 -8.37 -5.78
CA LEU A 28 1.66 -9.28 -5.35
C LEU A 28 1.54 -10.47 -6.31
N SER A 29 1.59 -10.23 -7.62
CA SER A 29 1.56 -11.30 -8.62
C SER A 29 2.79 -12.18 -8.56
N ARG A 30 4.00 -11.60 -8.43
CA ARG A 30 5.26 -12.35 -8.41
C ARG A 30 5.35 -13.32 -7.23
N TYR A 31 4.80 -12.94 -6.08
CA TYR A 31 4.85 -13.74 -4.85
C TYR A 31 3.53 -14.45 -4.54
N SER A 32 2.59 -14.48 -5.49
CA SER A 32 1.27 -15.10 -5.33
C SER A 32 0.49 -14.59 -4.09
N ILE A 33 0.65 -13.32 -3.76
CA ILE A 33 -0.03 -12.68 -2.62
C ILE A 33 -1.36 -12.11 -3.12
N SER A 34 -2.47 -12.49 -2.47
CA SER A 34 -3.77 -11.92 -2.81
C SER A 34 -3.88 -10.45 -2.41
N GLN A 35 -4.63 -9.66 -3.19
CA GLN A 35 -4.92 -8.26 -2.85
C GLN A 35 -5.59 -8.14 -1.47
N ARG A 36 -6.47 -9.09 -1.13
CA ARG A 36 -7.12 -9.15 0.18
C ARG A 36 -6.10 -9.26 1.31
N HIS A 37 -5.18 -10.22 1.22
CA HIS A 37 -4.15 -10.43 2.25
C HIS A 37 -3.27 -9.20 2.40
N PHE A 38 -2.84 -8.60 1.29
CA PHE A 38 -2.10 -7.33 1.31
C PHE A 38 -2.92 -6.19 1.95
N GLY A 39 -4.18 -6.04 1.55
CA GLY A 39 -5.09 -5.03 2.07
C GLY A 39 -5.27 -5.14 3.58
N GLU A 40 -5.47 -6.35 4.10
CA GLU A 40 -5.65 -6.60 5.53
C GLU A 40 -4.35 -6.39 6.33
N ARG A 41 -3.21 -6.90 5.81
CA ARG A 41 -1.93 -6.91 6.53
C ARG A 41 -1.15 -5.61 6.46
N ILE A 42 -1.23 -4.87 5.35
CA ILE A 42 -0.42 -3.67 5.12
C ILE A 42 -1.26 -2.40 5.18
N LEU A 43 -2.46 -2.40 4.59
CA LEU A 43 -3.26 -1.19 4.42
C LEU A 43 -4.34 -1.00 5.50
N GLY A 44 -4.81 -2.09 6.10
CA GLY A 44 -5.96 -2.09 7.01
C GLY A 44 -7.29 -1.90 6.29
N LEU A 45 -7.39 -2.40 5.06
CA LEU A 45 -8.55 -2.21 4.19
C LEU A 45 -9.28 -3.53 3.95
N SER A 46 -10.58 -3.44 3.70
CA SER A 46 -11.40 -4.56 3.22
C SER A 46 -11.04 -4.95 1.78
N GLN A 47 -11.41 -6.16 1.36
CA GLN A 47 -11.16 -6.66 0.00
C GLN A 47 -11.73 -5.73 -1.10
N GLY A 48 -12.96 -5.23 -0.92
CA GLY A 48 -13.56 -4.29 -1.87
C GLY A 48 -12.75 -3.00 -1.98
N SER A 49 -12.37 -2.41 -0.85
CA SER A 49 -11.61 -1.16 -0.80
C SER A 49 -10.20 -1.30 -1.41
N VAL A 50 -9.50 -2.42 -1.14
CA VAL A 50 -8.19 -2.67 -1.74
C VAL A 50 -8.29 -2.98 -3.24
N SER A 51 -9.36 -3.65 -3.69
CA SER A 51 -9.60 -3.86 -5.12
C SER A 51 -9.83 -2.53 -5.84
N ASP A 52 -10.67 -1.65 -5.29
CA ASP A 52 -10.99 -0.35 -5.90
C ASP A 52 -9.75 0.56 -6.00
N ILE A 53 -8.98 0.67 -4.90
CA ILE A 53 -7.80 1.54 -4.88
C ILE A 53 -6.70 1.05 -5.84
N LEU A 54 -6.53 -0.27 -5.97
CA LEU A 54 -5.57 -0.85 -6.90
C LEU A 54 -6.08 -0.76 -8.36
N ALA A 55 -7.38 -0.85 -8.59
CA ALA A 55 -7.94 -0.72 -9.93
C ALA A 55 -7.92 0.73 -10.43
N ARG A 56 -8.21 1.71 -9.56
CA ARG A 56 -8.44 3.11 -9.94
C ARG A 56 -7.79 4.07 -8.91
N PRO A 57 -6.45 4.14 -8.85
CA PRO A 57 -5.79 5.08 -7.96
C PRO A 57 -6.08 6.52 -8.37
N LYS A 58 -6.61 7.33 -7.45
CA LYS A 58 -6.75 8.77 -7.68
C LYS A 58 -5.36 9.45 -7.67
N PRO A 59 -5.14 10.51 -8.45
CA PRO A 59 -3.93 11.33 -8.36
C PRO A 59 -3.69 11.88 -6.95
N TRP A 60 -2.44 11.95 -6.52
CA TRP A 60 -2.06 12.35 -5.15
C TRP A 60 -2.60 13.72 -4.73
N ASP A 61 -2.59 14.69 -5.64
CA ASP A 61 -3.03 16.05 -5.36
C ASP A 61 -4.54 16.16 -5.16
N LEU A 62 -5.30 15.13 -5.57
CA LEU A 62 -6.75 15.04 -5.39
C LEU A 62 -7.16 14.22 -4.14
N LEU A 63 -6.19 13.71 -3.38
CA LEU A 63 -6.44 12.93 -2.17
C LEU A 63 -6.52 13.84 -0.93
N THR A 64 -7.50 13.56 -0.07
CA THR A 64 -7.50 14.07 1.31
C THR A 64 -6.34 13.46 2.11
N GLN A 65 -5.98 14.05 3.26
CA GLN A 65 -4.94 13.49 4.13
C GLN A 65 -5.21 12.02 4.50
N LYS A 66 -6.45 11.69 4.89
CA LYS A 66 -6.87 10.31 5.16
C LYS A 66 -6.82 9.42 3.91
N GLY A 67 -7.16 9.97 2.75
CA GLY A 67 -7.08 9.26 1.47
C GLY A 67 -5.64 8.94 1.03
N ARG A 68 -4.64 9.64 1.56
CA ARG A 68 -3.22 9.38 1.29
C ARG A 68 -2.64 8.23 2.09
N GLU A 69 -3.24 7.87 3.23
CA GLU A 69 -2.71 6.85 4.14
C GLU A 69 -2.43 5.50 3.46
N PRO A 70 -3.31 4.93 2.61
CA PRO A 70 -3.03 3.67 1.95
C PRO A 70 -1.81 3.74 1.03
N PHE A 71 -1.62 4.85 0.30
CA PHE A 71 -0.48 5.04 -0.59
C PHE A 71 0.82 5.26 0.19
N ILE A 72 0.76 5.97 1.31
CA ILE A 72 1.90 6.10 2.24
C ILE A 72 2.30 4.72 2.77
N ARG A 73 1.34 3.89 3.18
CA ARG A 73 1.60 2.52 3.65
C ARG A 73 2.19 1.62 2.54
N MET A 74 1.68 1.72 1.32
CA MET A 74 2.27 1.04 0.15
C MET A 74 3.72 1.47 -0.07
N ARG A 75 4.00 2.78 -0.05
CA ARG A 75 5.38 3.29 -0.24
C ARG A 75 6.30 2.85 0.89
N ALA A 76 5.84 2.92 2.13
CA ALA A 76 6.59 2.44 3.29
C ALA A 76 6.87 0.93 3.20
N PHE A 77 5.90 0.14 2.73
CA PHE A 77 6.08 -1.30 2.46
C PHE A 77 7.17 -1.56 1.42
N LEU A 78 7.26 -0.75 0.36
CA LEU A 78 8.31 -0.89 -0.66
C LEU A 78 9.68 -0.41 -0.18
N ASP A 79 9.72 0.58 0.71
CA ASP A 79 10.96 1.11 1.29
C ASP A 79 11.55 0.16 2.36
N ASP A 80 10.72 -0.65 3.01
CA ASP A 80 11.14 -1.63 4.00
C ASP A 80 11.52 -2.97 3.35
N GLY A 81 12.82 -3.20 3.19
CA GLY A 81 13.35 -4.44 2.60
C GLY A 81 13.03 -5.73 3.39
N SER A 82 12.51 -5.63 4.61
CA SER A 82 12.05 -6.77 5.41
C SER A 82 10.54 -7.02 5.31
N ALA A 83 9.74 -5.99 5.00
CA ALA A 83 8.28 -6.09 5.01
C ALA A 83 7.73 -7.10 4.01
N LEU A 84 8.30 -7.15 2.79
CA LEU A 84 7.92 -8.15 1.79
C LEU A 84 8.20 -9.58 2.28
N LYS A 85 9.35 -9.82 2.89
CA LYS A 85 9.71 -11.15 3.41
C LYS A 85 8.73 -11.60 4.49
N GLN A 86 8.38 -10.70 5.42
CA GLN A 86 7.40 -10.98 6.47
C GLN A 86 6.00 -11.24 5.88
N LEU A 87 5.60 -10.46 4.87
CA LEU A 87 4.30 -10.65 4.23
C LEU A 87 4.22 -12.01 3.52
N VAL A 88 5.26 -12.41 2.78
CA VAL A 88 5.33 -13.72 2.13
C VAL A 88 5.25 -14.86 3.15
N GLN A 89 6.01 -14.76 4.25
CA GLN A 89 5.96 -15.76 5.33
C GLN A 89 4.58 -15.87 5.98
N SER A 90 3.80 -14.79 6.00
CA SER A 90 2.44 -14.80 6.58
C SER A 90 1.36 -15.42 5.70
N VAL A 91 1.68 -15.80 4.46
CA VAL A 91 0.78 -16.51 3.54
C VAL A 91 0.93 -18.04 3.66
N SER A 92 2.03 -18.50 4.27
CA SER A 92 2.36 -19.93 4.46
C SER A 92 1.70 -20.53 5.71
#